data_AF-A0A7R9T1U5-F1
#
_entry.id   AF-A0A7R9T1U5-F1
#
_cell.length_a   1.000
_cell.length_b   1.000
_cell.length_c   1.000
_cell.angle_alpha   90.00
_cell.angle_beta   90.00
_cell.angle_gamma   90.00
#
_symmetry.space_group_name_H-M   'P 1'
#
loop_
_entity.id
_entity.type
_entity.pdbx_description
1 polymer ?
#
loop_
_entity_poly.entity_id
_entity_poly.type
_entity_poly.pdbx_seq_one_letter_code
_entity_poly.pdbx_strand_id
1 'polypeptide(L)'
;IDTNEGRVLMLEYEKMIVLNTYVPHNGSNAERYEKRALWDFRVQRFLENYRGKKDVVWMGDLNVAHQDHDVGPSPRLFEGVGGFTLPERRRFTDILAATDMVDTYRAFNGDRLTYTWRSTRGQGLDGWQGMRLDYFVVPRKLVARIKSCETSTDRFDDTTAQSMPISCFMDSDHCMIHLSLHKREDDDDEGENEDEDEEENARRAKQQKLDRDADVILISD
;
A
#
# COMPACT_ATOMS: atom_id res chain seq x y z
N ILE A 1 -6.65 -16.34 0.67
CA ILE A 1 -5.21 -16.08 0.90
C ILE A 1 -4.78 -16.94 2.09
N ASP A 2 -3.52 -17.37 2.20
CA ASP A 2 -3.11 -18.20 3.35
C ASP A 2 -3.15 -17.36 4.64
N THR A 3 -3.95 -17.77 5.62
CA THR A 3 -4.16 -17.04 6.88
C THR A 3 -3.39 -17.64 8.05
N ASN A 4 -2.71 -18.77 7.88
CA ASN A 4 -2.09 -19.50 9.00
C ASN A 4 -0.84 -18.80 9.57
N GLU A 5 -0.25 -17.87 8.81
CA GLU A 5 1.00 -17.18 9.19
C GLU A 5 0.78 -15.76 9.72
N GLY A 6 -0.48 -15.32 9.89
CA GLY A 6 -0.77 -13.96 10.37
C GLY A 6 -0.37 -12.85 9.38
N ARG A 7 -0.32 -13.15 8.09
CA ARG A 7 0.14 -12.24 7.02
C ARG A 7 -0.97 -11.41 6.38
N VAL A 8 -2.21 -11.55 6.84
CA VAL A 8 -3.38 -10.86 6.29
C VAL A 8 -4.23 -10.32 7.42
N LEU A 9 -4.55 -9.04 7.34
CA LEU A 9 -5.64 -8.41 8.07
C LEU A 9 -6.63 -7.83 7.06
N MET A 10 -7.90 -8.18 7.21
CA MET A 10 -8.97 -7.70 6.33
C MET A 10 -10.01 -6.98 7.17
N LEU A 11 -10.26 -5.72 6.84
CA LEU A 11 -11.33 -4.91 7.43
C LEU A 11 -12.36 -4.65 6.34
N GLU A 12 -13.59 -5.07 6.57
CA GLU A 12 -14.69 -4.86 5.63
C GLU A 12 -15.61 -3.75 6.15
N TYR A 13 -15.74 -2.69 5.36
CA TYR A 13 -16.68 -1.59 5.53
C TYR A 13 -17.79 -1.71 4.49
N GLU A 14 -18.83 -0.88 4.59
CA GLU A 14 -20.00 -0.95 3.70
C GLU A 14 -19.62 -0.85 2.21
N LYS A 15 -18.79 0.14 1.84
CA LYS A 15 -18.41 0.42 0.45
C LYS A 15 -16.97 0.00 0.09
N MET A 16 -16.20 -0.51 1.05
CA MET A 16 -14.75 -0.73 0.91
C MET A 16 -14.25 -1.91 1.73
N ILE A 17 -13.21 -2.59 1.25
CA ILE A 17 -12.38 -3.53 2.00
C ILE A 17 -10.98 -2.95 2.09
N VAL A 18 -10.40 -2.93 3.29
CA VAL A 18 -8.98 -2.70 3.49
C VAL A 18 -8.31 -4.05 3.71
N LEU A 19 -7.50 -4.47 2.76
CA LEU A 19 -6.72 -5.70 2.78
C LEU A 19 -5.25 -5.34 3.06
N ASN A 20 -4.84 -5.42 4.33
CA ASN A 20 -3.46 -5.25 4.72
C ASN A 20 -2.72 -6.60 4.66
N THR A 21 -1.60 -6.68 3.94
CA THR A 21 -0.83 -7.89 3.75
C THR A 21 0.65 -7.69 4.01
N TYR A 22 1.26 -8.66 4.69
CA TYR A 22 2.71 -8.86 4.72
C TYR A 22 3.10 -10.02 3.80
N VAL A 23 3.41 -9.70 2.54
CA VAL A 23 3.62 -10.69 1.47
C VAL A 23 4.88 -11.52 1.75
N PRO A 24 4.88 -12.85 1.52
CA PRO A 24 6.09 -13.66 1.70
C PRO A 24 7.25 -13.18 0.82
N HIS A 25 8.39 -12.85 1.43
CA HIS A 25 9.61 -12.57 0.69
C HIS A 25 10.12 -13.83 -0.06
N ASN A 26 10.53 -13.69 -1.34
CA ASN A 26 10.97 -14.80 -2.20
C ASN A 26 12.15 -15.60 -1.62
N GLY A 27 12.99 -14.98 -0.80
CA GLY A 27 14.23 -15.58 -0.33
C GLY A 27 15.13 -16.05 -1.49
N SER A 28 15.94 -17.08 -1.25
CA SER A 28 16.89 -17.62 -2.24
C SER A 28 16.67 -19.10 -2.58
N ASN A 29 15.64 -19.76 -2.02
CA ASN A 29 15.36 -21.18 -2.24
C ASN A 29 14.06 -21.39 -3.04
N ALA A 30 13.95 -22.54 -3.71
CA ALA A 30 12.84 -22.84 -4.60
C ALA A 30 11.49 -22.87 -3.87
N GLU A 31 11.45 -23.41 -2.65
CA GLU A 31 10.24 -23.52 -1.84
C GLU A 31 9.62 -22.14 -1.54
N ARG A 32 10.43 -21.14 -1.17
CA ARG A 32 9.94 -19.78 -0.91
C ARG A 32 9.44 -19.11 -2.19
N TYR A 33 10.08 -19.38 -3.32
CA TYR A 33 9.63 -18.88 -4.62
C TYR A 33 8.25 -19.44 -4.99
N GLU A 34 8.04 -20.75 -4.83
CA GLU A 34 6.73 -21.39 -5.07
C GLU A 34 5.66 -20.85 -4.12
N LYS A 35 6.00 -20.69 -2.84
CA LYS A 35 5.11 -20.09 -1.84
C LYS A 35 4.71 -18.66 -2.21
N ARG A 36 5.66 -17.83 -2.65
CA ARG A 36 5.38 -16.47 -3.14
C ARG A 36 4.50 -16.49 -4.38
N ALA A 37 4.80 -17.33 -5.37
CA ALA A 37 3.99 -17.42 -6.59
C ALA A 37 2.53 -17.86 -6.29
N LEU A 38 2.34 -18.82 -5.38
CA LEU A 38 1.01 -19.24 -4.95
C LEU A 38 0.28 -18.13 -4.17
N TRP A 39 1.01 -17.37 -3.36
CA TRP A 39 0.47 -16.20 -2.67
C TRP A 39 -0.04 -15.14 -3.66
N ASP A 40 0.79 -14.75 -4.60
CA ASP A 40 0.48 -13.79 -5.67
C ASP A 40 -0.80 -14.20 -6.42
N PHE A 41 -0.89 -15.48 -6.81
CA PHE A 41 -2.08 -16.04 -7.45
C PHE A 41 -3.34 -15.92 -6.56
N ARG A 42 -3.23 -16.22 -5.27
CA ARG A 42 -4.37 -16.16 -4.33
C ARG A 42 -4.84 -14.73 -4.09
N VAL A 43 -3.92 -13.76 -4.03
CA VAL A 43 -4.27 -12.33 -3.93
C VAL A 43 -4.98 -11.86 -5.20
N GLN A 44 -4.45 -12.20 -6.38
CA GLN A 44 -5.11 -11.87 -7.64
C GLN A 44 -6.56 -12.36 -7.68
N ARG A 45 -6.80 -13.63 -7.34
CA ARG A 45 -8.15 -14.22 -7.32
C ARG A 45 -9.08 -13.54 -6.31
N PHE A 46 -8.54 -13.14 -5.16
CA PHE A 46 -9.30 -12.37 -4.18
C PHE A 46 -9.74 -11.02 -4.77
N LEU A 47 -8.81 -10.25 -5.34
CA LEU A 47 -9.09 -8.95 -5.94
C LEU A 47 -10.08 -9.06 -7.12
N GLU A 48 -9.91 -10.05 -7.99
CA GLU A 48 -10.84 -10.33 -9.09
C GLU A 48 -12.26 -10.64 -8.58
N ASN A 49 -12.39 -11.39 -7.48
CA ASN A 49 -13.69 -11.76 -6.93
C ASN A 49 -14.49 -10.55 -6.39
N TYR A 50 -13.82 -9.52 -5.89
CA TYR A 50 -14.47 -8.30 -5.38
C TYR A 50 -14.63 -7.20 -6.43
N ARG A 51 -14.02 -7.35 -7.62
CA ARG A 51 -14.13 -6.40 -8.71
C ARG A 51 -15.60 -6.15 -9.06
N GLY A 52 -16.02 -4.88 -9.00
CA GLY A 52 -17.39 -4.45 -9.25
C GLY A 52 -18.38 -4.70 -8.11
N LYS A 53 -17.98 -5.39 -7.04
CA LYS A 53 -18.82 -5.63 -5.85
C LYS A 53 -18.51 -4.65 -4.73
N LYS A 54 -17.23 -4.46 -4.42
CA LYS A 54 -16.75 -3.57 -3.34
C LYS A 54 -15.35 -3.10 -3.66
N ASP A 55 -15.01 -1.88 -3.27
CA ASP A 55 -13.68 -1.34 -3.54
C ASP A 55 -12.66 -1.97 -2.59
N VAL A 56 -11.59 -2.57 -3.12
CA VAL A 56 -10.53 -3.16 -2.28
C VAL A 56 -9.31 -2.25 -2.31
N VAL A 57 -8.92 -1.72 -1.15
CA VAL A 57 -7.59 -1.14 -0.95
C VAL A 57 -6.66 -2.25 -0.49
N TRP A 58 -5.70 -2.63 -1.33
CA TRP A 58 -4.66 -3.59 -0.98
C TRP A 58 -3.40 -2.85 -0.52
N MET A 59 -2.95 -3.08 0.70
CA MET A 59 -1.87 -2.34 1.32
C MET A 59 -0.91 -3.21 2.13
N GLY A 60 0.21 -2.61 2.55
CA GLY A 60 1.24 -3.24 3.39
C GLY A 60 2.55 -3.46 2.63
N ASP A 61 3.46 -4.22 3.26
CA ASP A 61 4.71 -4.68 2.64
C ASP A 61 4.40 -5.80 1.63
N LEU A 62 4.46 -5.42 0.34
CA LEU A 62 4.20 -6.33 -0.77
C LEU A 62 5.45 -7.09 -1.23
N ASN A 63 6.59 -6.86 -0.58
CA ASN A 63 7.87 -7.51 -0.85
C ASN A 63 8.20 -7.54 -2.35
N VAL A 64 7.95 -6.43 -3.05
CA VAL A 64 8.32 -6.23 -4.45
C VAL A 64 8.60 -4.75 -4.70
N ALA A 65 9.73 -4.42 -5.29
CA ALA A 65 10.01 -3.13 -5.91
C ALA A 65 9.73 -3.27 -7.41
N HIS A 66 8.70 -2.59 -7.90
CA HIS A 66 8.09 -2.87 -9.21
C HIS A 66 8.94 -2.41 -10.38
N GLN A 67 9.51 -1.21 -10.27
CA GLN A 67 10.22 -0.51 -11.33
C GLN A 67 11.63 -0.11 -10.90
N ASP A 68 12.46 0.28 -11.86
CA ASP A 68 13.86 0.62 -11.60
C ASP A 68 14.00 1.85 -10.68
N HIS A 69 13.05 2.78 -10.73
CA HIS A 69 12.98 3.92 -9.80
C HIS A 69 12.46 3.56 -8.39
N ASP A 70 12.15 2.28 -8.12
CA ASP A 70 11.78 1.78 -6.80
C ASP A 70 12.98 1.23 -6.02
N VAL A 71 14.19 1.28 -6.57
CA VAL A 71 15.39 0.75 -5.92
C VAL A 71 16.58 1.71 -6.05
N GLY A 72 17.42 1.72 -5.03
CA GLY A 72 18.58 2.61 -4.96
C GLY A 72 19.76 1.94 -4.25
N PRO A 73 21.02 2.27 -4.60
CA PRO A 73 21.43 3.40 -5.43
C PRO A 73 21.48 3.10 -6.95
N SER A 74 21.35 1.83 -7.35
CA SER A 74 21.32 1.43 -8.75
C SER A 74 20.53 0.13 -8.94
N PRO A 75 19.61 0.05 -9.92
CA PRO A 75 18.84 -1.17 -10.20
C PRO A 75 19.69 -2.41 -10.45
N ARG A 76 20.87 -2.23 -11.06
CA ARG A 76 21.81 -3.30 -11.37
C ARG A 76 22.26 -4.08 -10.12
N LEU A 77 22.31 -3.43 -8.96
CA LEU A 77 22.69 -4.06 -7.69
C LEU A 77 21.60 -5.01 -7.14
N PHE A 78 20.37 -4.88 -7.63
CA PHE A 78 19.21 -5.64 -7.17
C PHE A 78 18.77 -6.72 -8.16
N GLU A 79 19.41 -6.83 -9.32
CA GLU A 79 19.09 -7.87 -10.29
C GLU A 79 19.22 -9.27 -9.65
N GLY A 80 18.09 -9.98 -9.56
CA GLY A 80 18.03 -11.32 -8.93
C GLY A 80 17.95 -11.31 -7.41
N VAL A 81 17.95 -10.15 -6.76
CA VAL A 81 17.71 -10.00 -5.32
C VAL A 81 16.21 -10.15 -5.06
N GLY A 82 15.84 -10.87 -4.00
CA GLY A 82 14.44 -10.98 -3.56
C GLY A 82 13.81 -9.60 -3.35
N GLY A 83 12.56 -9.44 -3.79
CA GLY A 83 11.92 -8.14 -3.88
C GLY A 83 12.17 -7.42 -5.21
N PHE A 84 13.21 -7.75 -5.98
CA PHE A 84 13.47 -7.14 -7.30
C PHE A 84 13.73 -8.17 -8.40
N THR A 85 13.37 -9.44 -8.18
CA THR A 85 13.52 -10.45 -9.23
C THR A 85 12.56 -10.17 -10.39
N LEU A 86 13.00 -10.46 -11.61
CA LEU A 86 12.16 -10.29 -12.80
C LEU A 86 10.80 -11.01 -12.69
N PRO A 87 10.70 -12.23 -12.13
CA PRO A 87 9.40 -12.88 -11.95
C PRO A 87 8.49 -12.21 -10.93
N GLU A 88 9.00 -11.65 -9.83
CA GLU A 88 8.19 -10.89 -8.87
C GLU A 88 7.61 -9.64 -9.52
N ARG A 89 8.46 -8.87 -10.22
CA ARG A 89 8.06 -7.65 -10.94
C ARG A 89 7.00 -7.94 -12.00
N ARG A 90 7.16 -9.04 -12.75
CA ARG A 90 6.19 -9.49 -13.76
C ARG A 90 4.85 -9.88 -13.11
N ARG A 91 4.87 -10.73 -12.08
CA ARG A 91 3.63 -11.13 -11.39
C ARG A 91 2.89 -9.93 -10.80
N PHE A 92 3.60 -8.98 -10.20
CA PHE A 92 2.97 -7.76 -9.70
C PHE A 92 2.32 -6.95 -10.83
N THR A 93 3.01 -6.79 -11.97
CA THR A 93 2.44 -6.18 -13.19
C THR A 93 1.17 -6.90 -13.65
N ASP A 94 1.22 -8.23 -13.72
CA ASP A 94 0.11 -9.06 -14.18
C ASP A 94 -1.10 -8.95 -13.25
N ILE A 95 -0.88 -8.92 -11.92
CA ILE A 95 -1.94 -8.72 -10.93
C ILE A 95 -2.62 -7.37 -11.15
N LEU A 96 -1.86 -6.27 -11.22
CA LEU A 96 -2.41 -4.93 -11.41
C LEU A 96 -3.24 -4.84 -12.70
N ALA A 97 -2.72 -5.42 -13.79
CA ALA A 97 -3.41 -5.45 -15.08
C ALA A 97 -4.70 -6.29 -15.04
N ALA A 98 -4.66 -7.50 -14.47
CA ALA A 98 -5.81 -8.40 -14.41
C ALA A 98 -6.95 -7.87 -13.52
N THR A 99 -6.60 -7.11 -12.48
CA THR A 99 -7.54 -6.61 -11.47
C THR A 99 -8.00 -5.16 -11.69
N ASP A 100 -7.40 -4.46 -12.67
CA ASP A 100 -7.59 -3.02 -12.91
C ASP A 100 -7.30 -2.17 -11.66
N MET A 101 -6.22 -2.54 -10.99
CA MET A 101 -5.72 -1.87 -9.80
C MET A 101 -4.50 -1.02 -10.17
N VAL A 102 -4.23 -0.01 -9.34
CA VAL A 102 -3.22 1.01 -9.58
C VAL A 102 -2.41 1.23 -8.30
N ASP A 103 -1.09 1.25 -8.45
CA ASP A 103 -0.16 1.76 -7.44
C ASP A 103 -0.39 3.26 -7.23
N THR A 104 -0.92 3.63 -6.07
CA THR A 104 -1.32 5.01 -5.79
C THR A 104 -0.15 5.97 -5.74
N TYR A 105 1.00 5.51 -5.24
CA TYR A 105 2.17 6.37 -5.11
C TYR A 105 2.65 6.79 -6.50
N ARG A 106 2.76 5.83 -7.42
CA ARG A 106 3.17 6.10 -8.81
C ARG A 106 2.13 6.90 -9.57
N ALA A 107 0.84 6.67 -9.32
CA ALA A 107 -0.23 7.47 -9.92
C ALA A 107 -0.19 8.95 -9.49
N PHE A 108 0.21 9.23 -8.25
CA PHE A 108 0.23 10.59 -7.70
C PHE A 108 1.57 11.31 -7.89
N ASN A 109 2.69 10.62 -7.70
CA ASN A 109 4.04 11.20 -7.69
C ASN A 109 4.87 10.87 -8.95
N GLY A 110 4.35 10.09 -9.90
CA GLY A 110 5.08 9.68 -11.09
C GLY A 110 6.34 8.86 -10.76
N ASP A 111 7.41 9.09 -11.49
CA ASP A 111 8.67 8.31 -11.40
C ASP A 111 9.63 8.83 -10.30
N ARG A 112 9.13 9.62 -9.35
CA ARG A 112 9.92 10.14 -8.23
C ARG A 112 10.63 9.02 -7.48
N LEU A 113 11.92 9.20 -7.17
CA LEU A 113 12.64 8.22 -6.36
C LEU A 113 12.11 8.25 -4.93
N THR A 114 11.79 7.07 -4.41
CA THR A 114 11.31 6.92 -3.03
C THR A 114 11.58 5.49 -2.57
N TYR A 115 11.77 5.33 -1.27
CA TYR A 115 12.14 4.06 -0.67
C TYR A 115 11.37 3.93 0.63
N THR A 116 10.83 2.75 0.88
CA THR A 116 10.09 2.47 2.10
C THR A 116 10.84 1.47 2.97
N TRP A 117 11.78 0.72 2.41
CA TRP A 117 12.69 -0.17 3.12
C TRP A 117 14.16 0.24 2.92
N ARG A 118 14.99 0.04 3.94
CA ARG A 118 16.45 0.21 3.88
C ARG A 118 17.19 -1.01 4.40
N SER A 119 18.34 -1.32 3.82
CA SER A 119 19.24 -2.34 4.38
C SER A 119 19.78 -1.90 5.75
N THR A 120 19.69 -2.81 6.72
CA THR A 120 20.36 -2.72 8.03
C THR A 120 21.77 -3.31 8.01
N ARG A 121 22.14 -4.01 6.94
CA ARG A 121 23.46 -4.65 6.76
C ARG A 121 24.40 -3.71 6.01
N GLY A 122 25.59 -3.50 6.57
CA GLY A 122 26.59 -2.56 6.04
C GLY A 122 26.43 -1.17 6.67
N GLN A 123 26.93 -1.00 7.89
CA GLN A 123 26.95 0.32 8.54
C GLN A 123 28.04 1.19 7.88
N GLY A 124 27.64 2.18 7.08
CA GLY A 124 28.53 3.16 6.46
C GLY A 124 27.94 3.81 5.20
N LEU A 125 28.48 4.97 4.82
CA LEU A 125 28.07 5.75 3.64
C LEU A 125 28.22 4.98 2.31
N ASP A 126 29.06 3.95 2.27
CA ASP A 126 29.37 3.17 1.07
C ASP A 126 28.42 1.96 0.83
N GLY A 127 27.48 1.68 1.74
CA GLY A 127 26.68 0.44 1.76
C GLY A 127 25.16 0.62 1.76
N TRP A 128 24.65 1.84 1.58
CA TRP A 128 23.20 2.10 1.60
C TRP A 128 22.51 1.42 0.41
N GLN A 129 21.39 0.74 0.69
CA GLN A 129 20.51 0.11 -0.27
C GLN A 129 19.07 0.33 0.17
N GLY A 130 18.22 0.74 -0.75
CA GLY A 130 16.80 0.99 -0.50
C GLY A 130 15.90 0.35 -1.54
N MET A 131 14.71 -0.04 -1.11
CA MET A 131 13.63 -0.52 -1.96
C MET A 131 12.33 0.15 -1.55
N ARG A 132 11.42 0.39 -2.50
CA ARG A 132 10.01 0.66 -2.20
C ARG A 132 9.25 -0.66 -2.22
N LEU A 133 8.95 -1.17 -1.04
CA LEU A 133 8.27 -2.45 -0.83
C LEU A 133 6.85 -2.29 -0.31
N ASP A 134 6.50 -1.10 0.18
CA ASP A 134 5.24 -0.79 0.83
C ASP A 134 4.34 0.00 -0.11
N TYR A 135 3.08 -0.42 -0.22
CA TYR A 135 2.15 0.09 -1.22
C TYR A 135 0.79 0.39 -0.62
N PHE A 136 0.10 1.34 -1.25
CA PHE A 136 -1.34 1.26 -1.41
C PHE A 136 -1.64 0.98 -2.88
N VAL A 137 -2.45 -0.04 -3.13
CA VAL A 137 -2.93 -0.45 -4.43
C VAL A 137 -4.45 -0.37 -4.39
N VAL A 138 -5.03 0.41 -5.31
CA VAL A 138 -6.47 0.72 -5.30
C VAL A 138 -7.10 0.46 -6.67
N PRO A 139 -8.44 0.27 -6.77
CA PRO A 139 -9.10 0.19 -8.07
C PRO A 139 -8.87 1.49 -8.83
N ARG A 140 -8.65 1.41 -10.15
CA ARG A 140 -8.34 2.57 -11.00
C ARG A 140 -9.31 3.75 -10.82
N LYS A 141 -10.60 3.49 -10.62
CA LYS A 141 -11.62 4.52 -10.41
C LYS A 141 -11.39 5.37 -9.15
N LEU A 142 -10.61 4.90 -8.18
CA LEU A 142 -10.26 5.66 -6.97
C LEU A 142 -9.10 6.64 -7.18
N VAL A 143 -8.38 6.57 -8.31
CA VAL A 143 -7.23 7.46 -8.58
C VAL A 143 -7.66 8.94 -8.56
N ALA A 144 -8.82 9.26 -9.11
CA ALA A 144 -9.36 10.62 -9.12
C ALA A 144 -9.70 11.16 -7.71
N ARG A 145 -9.76 10.27 -6.70
CA ARG A 145 -10.03 10.64 -5.31
C ARG A 145 -8.75 10.78 -4.49
N ILE A 146 -7.57 10.46 -5.03
CA ILE A 146 -6.32 10.57 -4.27
C ILE A 146 -6.03 12.05 -4.00
N LYS A 147 -6.04 12.41 -2.71
CA LYS A 147 -5.68 13.75 -2.22
C LYS A 147 -4.18 13.86 -1.98
N SER A 148 -3.59 12.84 -1.37
CA SER A 148 -2.14 12.70 -1.24
C SER A 148 -1.73 11.24 -1.06
N CYS A 149 -0.52 10.91 -1.49
CA CYS A 149 0.15 9.63 -1.22
C CYS A 149 1.61 9.94 -0.89
N GLU A 150 2.01 9.73 0.37
CA GLU A 150 3.28 10.21 0.92
C GLU A 150 4.01 9.09 1.66
N THR A 151 5.33 9.11 1.63
CA THR A 151 6.19 8.30 2.50
C THR A 151 6.96 9.20 3.47
N SER A 152 7.39 8.65 4.60
CA SER A 152 8.26 9.39 5.54
C SER A 152 9.62 9.77 4.94
N THR A 153 10.00 9.16 3.80
CA THR A 153 11.23 9.45 3.07
C THR A 153 11.08 10.55 2.02
N ASP A 154 9.86 10.90 1.60
CA ASP A 154 9.60 11.95 0.59
C ASP A 154 10.06 13.36 1.02
N ARG A 155 10.42 13.56 2.28
CA ARG A 155 10.96 14.84 2.78
C ARG A 155 12.43 15.04 2.46
N PHE A 156 13.10 14.00 1.96
CA PHE A 156 14.51 14.01 1.60
C PHE A 156 14.60 13.98 0.07
N ASP A 157 15.52 14.74 -0.50
CA ASP A 157 15.67 14.82 -1.95
C ASP A 157 16.18 13.49 -2.53
N ASP A 158 15.89 13.27 -3.81
CA ASP A 158 16.25 12.06 -4.56
C ASP A 158 17.78 11.78 -4.57
N THR A 159 18.60 12.79 -4.23
CA THR A 159 20.06 12.70 -4.13
C THR A 159 20.58 12.33 -2.75
N THR A 160 19.72 12.30 -1.73
CA THR A 160 20.10 12.13 -0.31
C THR A 160 19.61 10.83 0.32
N ALA A 161 19.16 9.84 -0.47
CA ALA A 161 18.74 8.55 0.05
C ALA A 161 19.82 7.89 0.96
N GLN A 162 21.11 8.08 0.60
CA GLN A 162 22.26 7.66 1.39
C GLN A 162 22.42 8.41 2.73
N SER A 163 21.85 9.61 2.84
CA SER A 163 21.85 10.45 4.04
C SER A 163 20.50 10.48 4.78
N MET A 164 19.53 9.64 4.38
CA MET A 164 18.26 9.53 5.11
C MET A 164 18.54 9.02 6.54
N PRO A 165 18.25 9.81 7.58
CA PRO A 165 18.49 9.38 8.94
C PRO A 165 17.58 8.21 9.31
N ILE A 166 18.03 7.35 10.23
CA ILE A 166 17.22 6.22 10.71
C ILE A 166 15.88 6.66 11.31
N SER A 167 15.80 7.90 11.81
CA SER A 167 14.55 8.49 12.32
C SER A 167 13.44 8.58 11.27
N CYS A 168 13.75 8.57 9.96
CA CYS A 168 12.75 8.49 8.90
C CYS A 168 12.01 7.15 8.88
N PHE A 169 12.65 6.10 9.39
CA PHE A 169 12.14 4.74 9.43
C PHE A 169 11.59 4.39 10.83
N MET A 170 11.49 5.38 11.73
CA MET A 170 10.89 5.22 13.07
C MET A 170 11.45 4.01 13.85
N ASP A 171 12.78 3.83 13.80
CA ASP A 171 13.52 2.70 14.40
C ASP A 171 13.21 1.31 13.79
N SER A 172 12.41 1.24 12.73
CA SER A 172 12.26 0.09 11.83
C SER A 172 13.27 0.16 10.67
N ASP A 173 13.34 -0.90 9.87
CA ASP A 173 13.95 -0.87 8.54
C ASP A 173 12.95 -0.49 7.44
N HIS A 174 11.66 -0.42 7.77
CA HIS A 174 10.59 0.16 6.96
C HIS A 174 10.18 1.56 7.42
N CYS A 175 9.64 2.39 6.54
CA CYS A 175 9.12 3.72 6.85
C CYS A 175 7.61 3.76 6.62
N MET A 176 6.94 4.61 7.41
CA MET A 176 5.50 4.79 7.28
C MET A 176 5.12 5.39 5.91
N ILE A 177 4.07 4.84 5.31
CA ILE A 177 3.39 5.37 4.12
C ILE A 177 1.96 5.81 4.47
N HIS A 178 1.50 6.86 3.82
CA HIS A 178 0.21 7.52 4.06
C HIS A 178 -0.55 7.74 2.76
N LEU A 179 -1.82 7.33 2.72
CA LEU A 179 -2.74 7.62 1.62
C LEU A 179 -3.95 8.39 2.16
N SER A 180 -4.26 9.53 1.55
CA SER A 180 -5.48 10.29 1.79
C SER A 180 -6.37 10.28 0.55
N LEU A 181 -7.64 9.93 0.74
CA LEU A 181 -8.65 10.00 -0.30
C LEU A 181 -9.73 11.03 0.05
N HIS A 182 -10.14 11.83 -0.95
CA HIS A 182 -11.37 12.60 -0.88
C HIS A 182 -12.58 11.70 -0.59
N LYS A 183 -13.55 12.22 0.16
CA LYS A 183 -14.84 11.58 0.44
C LYS A 183 -15.57 11.12 -0.83
N ARG A 184 -16.47 10.13 -0.75
CA ARG A 184 -17.37 9.79 -1.86
C ARG A 184 -18.49 10.83 -1.93
N GLU A 185 -18.89 11.22 -3.14
CA GLU A 185 -20.03 12.12 -3.35
C GLU A 185 -21.36 11.47 -2.87
N ASP A 186 -21.47 10.13 -2.92
CA ASP A 186 -22.68 9.38 -2.56
C ASP A 186 -22.78 9.01 -1.06
N ASP A 187 -21.93 9.56 -0.19
CA ASP A 187 -21.99 9.33 1.28
C ASP A 187 -22.97 10.32 1.98
N ASP A 188 -23.75 11.08 1.21
CA ASP A 188 -24.69 12.11 1.70
C ASP A 188 -26.17 11.67 1.71
N ASP A 189 -26.49 10.40 1.39
CA ASP A 189 -27.88 9.94 1.13
C ASP A 189 -28.29 8.74 2.01
N GLU A 190 -28.10 8.83 3.33
CA GLU A 190 -28.74 7.91 4.29
C GLU A 190 -29.96 8.58 4.93
N GLY A 191 -31.14 8.03 4.61
CA GLY A 191 -32.45 8.58 4.98
C GLY A 191 -32.65 8.76 6.48
N GLU A 192 -33.21 9.92 6.84
CA GLU A 192 -33.64 10.26 8.19
C GLU A 192 -34.77 9.29 8.63
N ASN A 193 -34.52 8.44 9.63
CA ASN A 193 -35.58 7.74 10.34
C ASN A 193 -36.12 8.67 11.44
N GLU A 194 -37.37 9.12 11.29
CA GLU A 194 -38.01 10.13 12.16
C GLU A 194 -38.44 9.62 13.56
N ASP A 195 -38.08 8.38 13.94
CA ASP A 195 -38.64 7.70 15.12
C ASP A 195 -37.71 7.65 16.37
N GLU A 196 -36.59 8.37 16.40
CA GLU A 196 -35.63 8.38 17.54
C GLU A 196 -35.65 9.67 18.39
N ASP A 197 -35.26 9.57 19.68
CA ASP A 197 -35.21 10.68 20.65
C ASP A 197 -34.39 11.88 20.13
N GLU A 198 -34.90 13.12 20.29
CA GLU A 198 -34.28 14.34 19.76
C GLU A 198 -32.80 14.54 20.17
N GLU A 199 -32.41 14.11 21.38
CA GLU A 199 -31.04 14.25 21.87
C GLU A 199 -30.10 13.20 21.26
N GLU A 200 -30.61 11.99 20.98
CA GLU A 200 -29.88 10.94 20.27
C GLU A 200 -29.73 11.28 18.79
N ASN A 201 -30.79 11.82 18.19
CA ASN A 201 -30.78 12.39 16.84
C ASN A 201 -29.79 13.56 16.72
N ALA A 202 -29.72 14.45 17.71
CA ALA A 202 -28.75 15.55 17.70
C ALA A 202 -27.29 15.06 17.83
N ARG A 203 -27.03 14.02 18.64
CA ARG A 203 -25.71 13.39 18.77
C ARG A 203 -25.33 12.62 17.51
N ARG A 204 -26.24 11.85 16.92
CA ARG A 204 -26.07 11.18 15.62
C ARG A 204 -25.83 12.20 14.52
N ALA A 205 -26.64 13.24 14.39
CA ALA A 205 -26.45 14.28 13.39
C ALA A 205 -25.11 15.01 13.55
N LYS A 206 -24.64 15.22 14.79
CA LYS A 206 -23.32 15.82 15.05
C LYS A 206 -22.17 14.86 14.72
N GLN A 207 -22.29 13.58 15.07
CA GLN A 207 -21.32 12.54 14.73
C GLN A 207 -21.27 12.30 13.22
N GLN A 208 -22.43 12.15 12.58
CA GLN A 208 -22.60 12.12 11.13
C GLN A 208 -22.02 13.37 10.47
N LYS A 209 -22.22 14.56 11.04
CA LYS A 209 -21.59 15.80 10.51
C LYS A 209 -20.06 15.78 10.62
N LEU A 210 -19.51 15.25 11.71
CA LEU A 210 -18.07 15.04 11.88
C LEU A 210 -17.53 14.00 10.89
N ASP A 211 -18.27 12.91 10.68
CA ASP A 211 -17.94 11.85 9.72
C ASP A 211 -18.13 12.31 8.26
N ARG A 212 -19.06 13.25 8.00
CA ARG A 212 -19.34 13.87 6.69
C ARG A 212 -18.21 14.77 6.17
N ASP A 213 -17.32 15.23 7.04
CA ASP A 213 -16.21 16.14 6.71
C ASP A 213 -14.84 15.42 6.72
N ALA A 214 -14.79 14.11 7.01
CA ALA A 214 -13.55 13.38 7.20
C ALA A 214 -13.03 12.72 5.90
N ASP A 215 -11.80 13.04 5.51
CA ASP A 215 -11.06 12.30 4.48
C ASP A 215 -10.78 10.87 4.95
N VAL A 216 -10.69 9.91 4.02
CA VAL A 216 -10.21 8.56 4.36
C VAL A 216 -8.70 8.61 4.43
N ILE A 217 -8.15 8.35 5.62
CA ILE A 217 -6.71 8.29 5.88
C ILE A 217 -6.33 6.84 6.16
N LEU A 218 -5.40 6.31 5.36
CA LEU A 218 -4.81 4.99 5.56
C LEU A 218 -3.31 5.15 5.82
N ILE A 219 -2.83 4.42 6.83
CA ILE A 219 -1.45 4.44 7.28
C ILE A 219 -0.94 3.00 7.32
N SER A 220 0.24 2.76 6.75
CA SER A 220 0.96 1.48 6.85
C SER A 220 2.40 1.73 7.30
N ASP A 221 2.95 0.79 8.05
CA ASP A 221 4.38 0.66 8.38
C ASP A 221 4.92 -0.71 7.93
#